data_AF-A0AAF0XBP0-F1
#
_entry.id   AF-A0AAF0XBP0-F1
#
_cell.length_a   1.000
_cell.length_b   1.000
_cell.length_c   1.000
_cell.angle_alpha   90.00
_cell.angle_beta   90.00
_cell.angle_gamma   90.00
#
_symmetry.space_group_name_H-M   'P 1'
#
loop_
_entity.id
_entity.type
_entity.pdbx_description
1 polymer ?
#
loop_
_entity_poly.entity_id
_entity_poly.type
_entity_poly.pdbx_seq_one_letter_code
_entity_poly.pdbx_strand_id
1 'polypeptide(L)'
;MKVMFLAAVARPRFDIHGKEIFSGKIGIYPFVTKEPARRSSVNRAASTLETKVMTSVERDIIRSYMIDKVLPDIRAKWPDGNRVTIYIQQDNARTHLDPNDAQFYQAASQYGFDIRLRCQPSNSPDLNILDLGFFNAIQSLRYKESPKTIDELIDAVERSYQVYPPRILNRIFCTLQTCMIEILKGRGFDKYSVMASFGHVQGAKARPPRGGPGRRGLVFREQEAMSEE
;
A
#
# COMPACT_ATOMS: atom_id res chain seq x y z
N MET A 1 -2.78 18.31 8.11
CA MET A 1 -1.84 17.95 7.02
C MET A 1 -2.19 16.57 6.46
N LYS A 2 -2.14 16.40 5.14
CA LYS A 2 -2.45 15.14 4.44
C LYS A 2 -1.34 14.90 3.42
N VAL A 3 -0.81 13.69 3.37
CA VAL A 3 0.16 13.23 2.37
C VAL A 3 -0.36 11.88 1.88
N MET A 4 -0.32 11.66 0.57
CA MET A 4 -0.68 10.38 -0.05
C MET A 4 0.58 9.55 -0.22
N PHE A 5 0.46 8.23 -0.14
CA PHE A 5 1.58 7.31 -0.29
C PHE A 5 1.18 6.15 -1.20
N LEU A 6 2.11 5.72 -2.04
CA LEU A 6 2.10 4.41 -2.68
C LEU A 6 2.86 3.45 -1.78
N ALA A 7 2.21 2.39 -1.32
CA ALA A 7 2.85 1.34 -0.53
C ALA A 7 2.80 0.02 -1.28
N ALA A 8 3.93 -0.66 -1.34
CA ALA A 8 4.08 -1.98 -1.96
C ALA A 8 4.55 -2.98 -0.90
N VAL A 9 3.80 -4.08 -0.76
CA VAL A 9 4.15 -5.20 0.13
C VAL A 9 3.86 -6.54 -0.55
N ALA A 10 4.66 -7.53 -0.19
CA ALA A 10 4.54 -8.92 -0.59
C ALA A 10 4.42 -9.81 0.65
N ARG A 11 4.04 -11.07 0.45
CA ARG A 11 4.00 -12.03 1.55
C ARG A 11 5.42 -12.30 2.09
N PRO A 12 5.68 -12.10 3.39
CA PRO A 12 6.99 -12.41 3.96
C PRO A 12 7.31 -13.90 3.89
N ARG A 13 8.59 -14.26 3.72
CA ARG A 13 9.08 -15.64 3.73
C ARG A 13 10.02 -15.87 4.91
N PHE A 14 9.88 -17.04 5.51
CA PHE A 14 10.68 -17.48 6.65
C PHE A 14 11.30 -18.85 6.33
N ASP A 15 12.47 -19.13 6.88
CA ASP A 15 13.09 -20.46 6.80
C ASP A 15 12.38 -21.47 7.72
N ILE A 16 12.87 -22.72 7.71
CA ILE A 16 12.33 -23.81 8.53
C ILE A 16 12.46 -23.55 10.05
N HIS A 17 13.34 -22.64 10.46
CA HIS A 17 13.53 -22.24 11.85
C HIS A 17 12.74 -20.97 12.20
N GLY A 18 11.98 -20.42 11.26
CA GLY A 18 11.20 -19.21 11.43
C GLY A 18 12.03 -17.93 11.39
N LYS A 19 13.28 -17.98 10.91
CA LYS A 19 14.08 -16.78 10.63
C LYS A 19 13.61 -16.16 9.33
N GLU A 20 13.54 -14.84 9.30
CA GLU A 20 13.14 -14.07 8.13
C GLU A 20 14.15 -14.25 6.97
N ILE A 21 13.66 -14.72 5.83
CA ILE A 21 14.41 -14.75 4.55
C ILE A 21 14.02 -13.52 3.72
N PHE A 22 12.74 -13.18 3.72
CA PHE A 22 12.19 -12.05 2.97
C PHE A 22 11.14 -11.35 3.82
N SER A 23 11.37 -10.06 4.08
CA SER A 23 10.50 -9.28 4.95
C SER A 23 9.11 -9.00 4.38
N GLY A 24 8.93 -9.16 3.05
CA GLY A 24 7.73 -8.74 2.35
C GLY A 24 7.60 -7.23 2.16
N LYS A 25 8.52 -6.42 2.69
CA LYS A 25 8.49 -4.96 2.53
C LYS A 25 9.21 -4.57 1.24
N ILE A 26 8.46 -4.10 0.24
CA ILE A 26 9.01 -3.59 -1.02
C ILE A 26 9.34 -2.11 -0.86
N GLY A 27 8.35 -1.24 -0.70
CA GLY A 27 8.61 0.18 -0.46
C GLY A 27 7.38 0.98 -0.05
N ILE A 28 7.65 2.21 0.39
CA ILE A 28 6.64 3.24 0.66
C ILE A 28 7.11 4.56 0.07
N TYR A 29 6.27 5.19 -0.73
CA TYR A 29 6.65 6.33 -1.55
C TYR A 29 5.66 7.47 -1.37
N PRO A 30 6.06 8.61 -0.77
CA PRO A 30 5.20 9.77 -0.66
C PRO A 30 4.98 10.44 -2.02
N PHE A 31 3.73 10.87 -2.27
CA PHE A 31 3.40 11.73 -3.41
C PHE A 31 3.71 13.19 -3.09
N VAL A 32 4.97 13.57 -3.33
CA VAL A 32 5.50 14.91 -3.05
C VAL A 32 6.42 15.40 -4.16
N THR A 33 6.49 16.71 -4.33
CA THR A 33 7.49 17.39 -5.15
C THR A 33 8.45 18.17 -4.26
N LYS A 34 9.70 18.33 -4.69
CA LYS A 34 10.64 19.27 -4.07
C LYS A 34 10.67 20.53 -4.92
N GLU A 35 10.20 21.64 -4.38
CA GLU A 35 10.16 22.94 -5.07
C GLU A 35 11.00 23.97 -4.32
N PRO A 36 11.67 24.92 -5.00
CA PRO A 36 12.30 26.04 -4.32
C PRO A 36 11.27 26.86 -3.52
N ALA A 37 11.61 27.23 -2.28
CA ALA A 37 10.74 28.05 -1.44
C ALA A 37 10.37 29.38 -2.15
N ARG A 38 9.06 29.66 -2.30
CA ARG A 38 8.56 30.86 -3.00
C ARG A 38 8.65 32.15 -2.18
N ARG A 39 8.83 32.07 -0.86
CA ARG A 39 8.98 33.23 0.03
C ARG A 39 10.10 32.95 1.02
N SER A 40 11.03 33.90 1.15
CA SER A 40 11.97 33.95 2.26
C SER A 40 11.19 34.20 3.55
N SER A 41 11.39 33.36 4.57
CA SER A 41 10.93 33.64 5.92
C SER A 41 12.14 33.85 6.82
N VAL A 42 11.95 34.54 7.95
CA VAL A 42 13.01 34.84 8.93
C VAL A 42 13.77 33.57 9.37
N ASN A 43 13.16 32.40 9.24
CA ASN A 43 13.73 31.12 9.68
C ASN A 43 14.34 30.26 8.55
N ARG A 44 14.40 30.72 7.29
CA ARG A 44 14.95 29.91 6.17
C ARG A 44 15.69 30.74 5.13
N ALA A 45 16.95 30.38 4.87
CA ALA A 45 17.73 30.92 3.78
C ALA A 45 17.01 30.68 2.43
N ALA A 46 17.04 31.68 1.55
CA ALA A 46 16.57 31.56 0.17
C ALA A 46 17.28 30.35 -0.51
N SER A 47 16.55 29.62 -1.34
CA SER A 47 17.00 28.41 -2.07
C SER A 47 16.88 27.06 -1.34
N THR A 48 16.27 27.00 -0.15
CA THR A 48 15.95 25.69 0.48
C THR A 48 14.80 25.01 -0.29
N LEU A 49 14.99 23.76 -0.72
CA LEU A 49 13.93 22.95 -1.33
C LEU A 49 12.85 22.65 -0.29
N GLU A 50 11.62 23.05 -0.58
CA GLU A 50 10.43 22.79 0.21
C GLU A 50 9.69 21.58 -0.35
N THR A 51 9.37 20.62 0.52
CA THR A 51 8.54 19.47 0.18
C THR A 51 7.08 19.90 0.08
N LYS A 52 6.49 19.76 -1.10
CA LYS A 52 5.08 20.03 -1.35
C LYS A 52 4.32 18.75 -1.65
N VAL A 53 3.14 18.64 -1.03
CA VAL A 53 2.24 17.52 -1.28
C VAL A 53 1.59 17.67 -2.64
N MET A 54 1.62 16.61 -3.45
CA MET A 54 0.82 16.54 -4.67
C MET A 54 -0.66 16.47 -4.27
N THR A 55 -1.45 17.47 -4.64
CA THR A 55 -2.88 17.55 -4.28
C THR A 55 -3.75 16.64 -5.14
N SER A 56 -3.29 16.31 -6.34
CA SER A 56 -3.88 15.35 -7.26
C SER A 56 -2.81 14.34 -7.67
N VAL A 57 -3.16 13.06 -7.67
CA VAL A 57 -2.31 11.97 -8.19
C VAL A 57 -3.03 11.44 -9.42
N GLU A 58 -2.45 11.68 -10.58
CA GLU A 58 -2.99 11.28 -11.87
C GLU A 58 -2.34 9.97 -12.34
N ARG A 59 -2.97 9.29 -13.29
CA ARG A 59 -2.50 8.00 -13.79
C ARG A 59 -1.04 8.01 -14.26
N ASP A 60 -0.57 9.12 -14.83
CA ASP A 60 0.81 9.23 -15.30
C ASP A 60 1.80 9.34 -14.14
N ILE A 61 1.41 9.99 -13.03
CA ILE A 61 2.21 10.03 -11.80
C ILE A 61 2.28 8.62 -11.21
N ILE A 62 1.15 7.92 -11.13
CA ILE A 62 1.08 6.52 -10.72
C ILE A 62 2.04 5.67 -11.55
N ARG A 63 1.94 5.78 -12.88
CA ARG A 63 2.82 5.04 -13.80
C ARG A 63 4.29 5.31 -13.54
N SER A 64 4.68 6.57 -13.35
CA SER A 64 6.08 6.92 -13.05
C SER A 64 6.54 6.33 -11.73
N TYR A 65 5.72 6.38 -10.68
CA TYR A 65 6.04 5.78 -9.39
C TYR A 65 6.17 4.25 -9.49
N MET A 66 5.30 3.61 -10.26
CA MET A 66 5.36 2.19 -10.54
C MET A 66 6.67 1.79 -11.23
N ILE A 67 7.00 2.49 -12.31
CA ILE A 67 8.15 2.15 -13.15
C ILE A 67 9.46 2.55 -12.49
N ASP A 68 9.52 3.74 -11.88
CA ASP A 68 10.77 4.35 -11.42
C ASP A 68 11.06 4.07 -9.94
N LYS A 69 10.07 3.61 -9.17
CA LYS A 69 10.22 3.30 -7.74
C LYS A 69 9.91 1.84 -7.43
N VAL A 70 8.71 1.39 -7.75
CA VAL A 70 8.26 0.05 -7.32
C VAL A 70 9.02 -1.06 -8.05
N LEU A 71 9.09 -1.04 -9.38
CA LEU A 71 9.78 -2.09 -10.14
C LEU A 71 11.26 -2.25 -9.75
N PRO A 72 12.07 -1.17 -9.59
CA PRO A 72 13.44 -1.29 -9.10
C PRO A 72 13.52 -1.95 -7.71
N ASP A 73 12.66 -1.54 -6.77
CA ASP A 73 12.66 -2.10 -5.42
C ASP A 73 12.23 -3.57 -5.39
N ILE A 74 11.29 -3.97 -6.26
CA ILE A 74 10.95 -5.38 -6.45
C ILE A 74 12.20 -6.13 -6.90
N ARG A 75 12.86 -5.70 -7.98
CA ARG A 75 14.04 -6.40 -8.51
C ARG A 75 15.17 -6.51 -7.50
N ALA A 76 15.35 -5.49 -6.67
CA ALA A 76 16.40 -5.47 -5.65
C ALA A 76 16.09 -6.35 -4.43
N LYS A 77 14.81 -6.51 -4.08
CA LYS A 77 14.40 -7.15 -2.81
C LYS A 77 13.74 -8.51 -3.00
N TRP A 78 13.31 -8.85 -4.22
CA TRP A 78 12.65 -10.11 -4.48
C TRP A 78 13.61 -11.28 -4.24
N PRO A 79 13.22 -12.29 -3.46
CA PRO A 79 14.09 -13.42 -3.19
C PRO A 79 14.35 -14.24 -4.47
N ASP A 80 15.63 -14.49 -4.75
CA ASP A 80 16.07 -15.37 -5.82
C ASP A 80 15.54 -16.80 -5.62
N GLY A 81 15.07 -17.43 -6.70
CA GLY A 81 14.74 -18.87 -6.68
C GLY A 81 13.54 -19.29 -7.50
N ASN A 82 12.68 -18.37 -7.92
CA ASN A 82 11.44 -18.69 -8.61
C ASN A 82 11.30 -17.85 -9.89
N ARG A 83 11.35 -18.50 -11.06
CA ARG A 83 10.89 -17.93 -12.36
C ARG A 83 9.36 -17.87 -12.38
N VAL A 84 8.78 -17.23 -11.38
CA VAL A 84 7.33 -17.16 -11.18
C VAL A 84 6.86 -15.77 -11.57
N THR A 85 5.69 -15.73 -12.20
CA THR A 85 5.01 -14.48 -12.51
C THR A 85 4.63 -13.78 -11.20
N ILE A 86 5.04 -12.53 -11.07
CA ILE A 86 4.73 -11.69 -9.93
C ILE A 86 3.48 -10.88 -10.25
N TYR A 87 2.42 -11.05 -9.47
CA TYR A 87 1.21 -10.25 -9.64
C TYR A 87 1.18 -9.10 -8.66
N ILE A 88 1.08 -7.88 -9.15
CA ILE A 88 0.81 -6.67 -8.39
C ILE A 88 -0.70 -6.43 -8.42
N GLN A 89 -1.35 -6.56 -7.26
CA GLN A 89 -2.76 -6.28 -7.08
C GLN A 89 -2.98 -4.81 -6.71
N GLN A 90 -3.78 -4.11 -7.50
CA GLN A 90 -4.23 -2.74 -7.28
C GLN A 90 -5.73 -2.68 -6.92
N ASP A 91 -6.19 -1.63 -6.24
CA ASP A 91 -7.63 -1.40 -6.03
C ASP A 91 -8.29 -0.77 -7.27
N ASN A 92 -9.61 -0.58 -7.22
CA ASN A 92 -10.37 -0.05 -8.36
C ASN A 92 -10.49 1.49 -8.37
N ALA A 93 -9.54 2.23 -7.80
CA ALA A 93 -9.48 3.68 -7.96
C ALA A 93 -9.27 4.08 -9.43
N ARG A 94 -9.94 5.15 -9.87
CA ARG A 94 -9.97 5.59 -11.29
C ARG A 94 -8.60 5.92 -11.87
N THR A 95 -7.65 6.24 -11.01
CA THR A 95 -6.29 6.66 -11.35
C THR A 95 -5.38 5.49 -11.66
N HIS A 96 -5.77 4.25 -11.30
CA HIS A 96 -4.95 3.07 -11.53
C HIS A 96 -4.64 2.80 -13.01
N LEU A 97 -3.55 2.07 -13.21
CA LEU A 97 -3.09 1.65 -14.52
C LEU A 97 -4.02 0.59 -15.07
N ASP A 98 -4.22 0.61 -16.38
CA ASP A 98 -4.82 -0.52 -17.05
C ASP A 98 -3.93 -1.76 -16.81
N PRO A 99 -4.50 -2.94 -16.49
CA PRO A 99 -3.70 -4.16 -16.39
C PRO A 99 -2.84 -4.48 -17.62
N ASN A 100 -3.22 -3.94 -18.78
CA ASN A 100 -2.52 -4.04 -20.05
C ASN A 100 -1.78 -2.75 -20.44
N ASP A 101 -1.47 -1.85 -19.50
CA ASP A 101 -0.71 -0.63 -19.77
C ASP A 101 0.65 -0.99 -20.39
N ALA A 102 0.85 -0.61 -21.65
CA ALA A 102 1.98 -1.05 -22.46
C ALA A 102 3.33 -0.54 -21.91
N GLN A 103 3.35 0.69 -21.38
CA GLN A 103 4.56 1.28 -20.81
C GLN A 103 4.96 0.54 -19.53
N PHE A 104 3.99 0.27 -18.65
CA PHE A 104 4.23 -0.55 -17.47
C PHE A 104 4.70 -1.94 -17.85
N TYR A 105 3.99 -2.64 -18.74
CA TYR A 105 4.32 -4.01 -19.14
C TYR A 105 5.73 -4.13 -19.74
N GLN A 106 6.12 -3.19 -20.59
CA GLN A 106 7.46 -3.14 -21.16
C GLN A 106 8.53 -2.98 -20.08
N ALA A 107 8.33 -2.08 -19.12
CA ALA A 107 9.25 -1.90 -18.01
C ALA A 107 9.28 -3.14 -17.12
N ALA A 108 8.12 -3.69 -16.77
CA ALA A 108 7.92 -4.83 -15.88
C ALA A 108 8.58 -6.13 -16.38
N SER A 109 8.69 -6.29 -17.70
CA SER A 109 9.27 -7.49 -18.34
C SER A 109 10.80 -7.47 -18.49
N GLN A 110 11.46 -6.41 -18.00
CA GLN A 110 12.92 -6.28 -18.10
C GLN A 110 13.64 -7.15 -17.07
N TYR A 111 14.92 -7.42 -17.34
CA TYR A 111 15.83 -8.13 -16.42
C TYR A 111 15.38 -9.54 -16.02
N GLY A 112 14.58 -10.20 -16.86
CA GLY A 112 14.12 -11.58 -16.64
C GLY A 112 12.95 -11.71 -15.66
N PHE A 113 12.32 -10.59 -15.28
CA PHE A 113 11.10 -10.59 -14.48
C PHE A 113 9.85 -10.69 -15.37
N ASP A 114 8.80 -11.36 -14.90
CA ASP A 114 7.44 -11.29 -15.45
C ASP A 114 6.54 -10.72 -14.35
N ILE A 115 6.36 -9.39 -14.36
CA ILE A 115 5.53 -8.68 -13.39
C ILE A 115 4.25 -8.19 -14.07
N ARG A 116 3.09 -8.50 -13.50
CA ARG A 116 1.78 -8.19 -14.10
C ARG A 116 0.85 -7.51 -13.13
N LEU A 117 0.00 -6.63 -13.64
CA LEU A 117 -1.03 -5.96 -12.87
C LEU A 117 -2.32 -6.79 -12.80
N ARG A 118 -2.98 -6.74 -11.64
CA ARG A 118 -4.31 -7.29 -11.40
C ARG A 118 -5.14 -6.28 -10.63
N CYS A 119 -6.40 -6.13 -11.03
CA CYS A 119 -7.36 -5.35 -10.27
C CYS A 119 -8.06 -6.24 -9.23
N GLN A 120 -8.27 -5.70 -8.04
CA GLN A 120 -9.10 -6.30 -7.02
C GLN A 120 -10.55 -6.45 -7.52
N PRO A 121 -11.28 -7.50 -7.14
CA PRO A 121 -12.71 -7.57 -7.41
C PRO A 121 -13.46 -6.40 -6.75
N SER A 122 -14.47 -5.88 -7.45
CA SER A 122 -15.25 -4.73 -7.01
C SER A 122 -15.96 -4.99 -5.67
N ASN A 123 -16.05 -3.95 -4.83
CA ASN A 123 -16.70 -3.97 -3.51
C ASN A 123 -16.10 -4.94 -2.47
N SER A 124 -14.85 -5.35 -2.62
CA SER A 124 -14.22 -6.30 -1.68
C SER A 124 -13.13 -5.66 -0.82
N PRO A 125 -13.40 -4.66 0.04
CA PRO A 125 -12.35 -3.98 0.82
C PRO A 125 -11.54 -4.92 1.71
N ASP A 126 -12.14 -6.05 2.11
CA ASP A 126 -11.50 -7.14 2.86
C ASP A 126 -10.43 -7.90 2.06
N LEU A 127 -10.26 -7.59 0.77
CA LEU A 127 -9.23 -8.17 -0.09
C LEU A 127 -8.02 -7.25 -0.31
N ASN A 128 -7.92 -6.16 0.46
CA ASN A 128 -6.79 -5.25 0.42
C ASN A 128 -5.91 -5.41 1.67
N ILE A 129 -4.71 -5.98 1.48
CA ILE A 129 -3.72 -6.24 2.52
C ILE A 129 -3.32 -4.97 3.30
N LEU A 130 -3.27 -3.81 2.62
CA LEU A 130 -2.76 -2.57 3.19
C LEU A 130 -3.82 -1.90 4.07
N ASP A 131 -5.09 -1.97 3.67
CA ASP A 131 -6.22 -1.50 4.50
C ASP A 131 -6.47 -2.39 5.71
N LEU A 132 -6.26 -3.71 5.57
CA LEU A 132 -6.50 -4.65 6.66
C LEU A 132 -5.52 -4.50 7.84
N GLY A 133 -4.34 -3.93 7.65
CA GLY A 133 -3.43 -3.75 8.78
C GLY A 133 -2.45 -2.58 8.69
N PHE A 134 -1.69 -2.46 7.61
CA PHE A 134 -0.57 -1.51 7.58
C PHE A 134 -1.02 -0.04 7.71
N PHE A 135 -2.07 0.37 7.00
CA PHE A 135 -2.58 1.74 7.12
C PHE A 135 -3.35 2.00 8.41
N ASN A 136 -3.94 0.98 9.05
CA ASN A 136 -4.53 1.12 10.38
C ASN A 136 -3.45 1.41 11.44
N ALA A 137 -2.28 0.78 11.29
CA ALA A 137 -1.13 1.07 12.15
C ALA A 137 -0.62 2.50 11.94
N ILE A 138 -0.43 2.95 10.69
CA ILE A 138 0.00 4.33 10.38
C ILE A 138 -0.98 5.39 10.88
N GLN A 139 -2.29 5.16 10.73
CA GLN A 139 -3.29 6.10 11.25
C GLN A 139 -3.15 6.29 12.76
N SER A 140 -2.85 5.21 13.49
CA SER A 140 -2.60 5.25 14.93
C SER A 140 -1.32 6.04 15.29
N LEU A 141 -0.30 6.02 14.44
CA LEU A 141 0.94 6.78 14.65
C LEU A 141 0.74 8.29 14.63
N ARG A 142 -0.17 8.81 13.79
CA ARG A 142 -0.48 10.25 13.79
C ARG A 142 -1.00 10.75 15.14
N TYR A 143 -1.80 9.93 15.83
CA TYR A 143 -2.31 10.26 17.15
C TYR A 143 -1.21 10.28 18.22
N LYS A 144 -0.14 9.49 18.03
CA LYS A 144 0.96 9.37 19.00
C LYS A 144 2.07 10.39 18.78
N GLU A 145 2.54 10.56 17.54
CA GLU A 145 3.73 11.38 17.24
C GLU A 145 3.40 12.85 16.93
N SER A 146 2.14 13.17 16.60
CA SER A 146 1.67 14.55 16.31
C SER A 146 2.62 15.39 15.41
N PRO A 147 3.00 14.88 14.21
CA PRO A 147 3.96 15.56 13.32
C PRO A 147 3.45 16.95 12.91
N LYS A 148 4.35 17.94 12.97
CA LYS A 148 4.07 19.35 12.72
C LYS A 148 4.42 19.80 11.31
N THR A 149 5.29 19.05 10.61
CA THR A 149 5.73 19.36 9.23
C THR A 149 5.53 18.17 8.28
N ILE A 150 5.50 18.45 6.97
CA ILE A 150 5.32 17.40 5.94
C ILE A 150 6.47 16.39 6.02
N ASP A 151 7.69 16.88 6.19
CA ASP A 151 8.89 16.06 6.31
C ASP A 151 8.82 15.16 7.56
N GLU A 152 8.47 15.71 8.72
CA GLU A 152 8.28 14.90 9.95
C GLU A 152 7.23 13.80 9.77
N LEU A 153 6.15 14.07 9.04
CA LEU A 153 5.12 13.08 8.75
C LEU A 153 5.62 11.99 7.81
N ILE A 154 6.38 12.34 6.78
CA ILE A 154 6.99 11.38 5.85
C ILE A 154 7.96 10.49 6.61
N ASP A 155 8.87 11.09 7.39
CA ASP A 155 9.84 10.37 8.20
C ASP A 155 9.16 9.42 9.20
N ALA A 156 8.08 9.86 9.84
CA ALA A 156 7.30 9.01 10.74
C ALA A 156 6.68 7.80 10.02
N VAL A 157 6.12 8.01 8.83
CA VAL A 157 5.52 6.95 8.02
C VAL A 157 6.59 5.98 7.52
N GLU A 158 7.71 6.47 7.01
CA GLU A 158 8.84 5.65 6.56
C GLU A 158 9.44 4.82 7.70
N ARG A 159 9.70 5.44 8.86
CA ARG A 159 10.15 4.70 10.06
C ARG A 159 9.17 3.59 10.42
N SER A 160 7.88 3.90 10.42
CA SER A 160 6.81 2.95 10.77
C SER A 160 6.73 1.78 9.79
N TYR A 161 6.93 2.06 8.50
CA TYR A 161 7.06 1.04 7.47
C TYR A 161 8.27 0.12 7.73
N GLN A 162 9.43 0.71 7.99
CA GLN A 162 10.67 -0.04 8.20
C GLN A 162 10.61 -0.94 9.44
N VAL A 163 10.05 -0.45 10.56
CA VAL A 163 9.94 -1.24 11.80
C VAL A 163 8.74 -2.17 11.83
N TYR A 164 7.86 -2.14 10.81
CA TYR A 164 6.67 -2.98 10.79
C TYR A 164 7.06 -4.48 10.81
N PRO A 165 6.58 -5.27 11.79
CA PRO A 165 7.04 -6.64 11.96
C PRO A 165 6.55 -7.56 10.84
N PRO A 166 7.44 -8.28 10.12
CA PRO A 166 7.04 -9.18 9.04
C PRO A 166 6.12 -10.32 9.49
N ARG A 167 6.21 -10.74 10.75
CA ARG A 167 5.27 -11.72 11.33
C ARG A 167 3.83 -11.18 11.39
N ILE A 168 3.65 -9.89 11.68
CA ILE A 168 2.31 -9.26 11.65
C ILE A 168 1.84 -9.13 10.21
N LEU A 169 2.72 -8.71 9.29
CA LEU A 169 2.40 -8.65 7.87
C LEU A 169 1.93 -10.01 7.34
N ASN A 170 2.65 -11.10 7.64
CA ASN A 170 2.24 -12.45 7.25
C ASN A 170 0.87 -12.86 7.84
N ARG A 171 0.53 -12.45 9.08
CA ARG A 171 -0.80 -12.71 9.65
C ARG A 171 -1.90 -12.04 8.83
N ILE A 172 -1.67 -10.84 8.31
CA ILE A 172 -2.65 -10.15 7.44
C ILE A 172 -2.83 -10.94 6.13
N PHE A 173 -1.76 -11.47 5.54
CA PHE A 173 -1.85 -12.34 4.36
C PHE A 173 -2.62 -13.63 4.65
N CYS A 174 -2.44 -14.24 5.84
CA CYS A 174 -3.24 -15.39 6.24
C CYS A 174 -4.73 -15.02 6.44
N THR A 175 -5.03 -13.86 7.04
CA THR A 175 -6.42 -13.37 7.19
C THR A 175 -7.07 -13.16 5.82
N LEU A 176 -6.34 -12.57 4.87
CA LEU A 176 -6.78 -12.40 3.49
C LEU A 176 -7.15 -13.76 2.84
N GLN A 177 -6.29 -14.77 2.99
CA GLN A 177 -6.59 -16.13 2.50
C GLN A 177 -7.85 -16.71 3.17
N THR A 178 -8.02 -16.51 4.48
CA THR A 178 -9.24 -16.94 5.18
C THR A 178 -10.48 -16.24 4.62
N CYS A 179 -10.44 -14.92 4.38
CA CYS A 179 -11.54 -14.19 3.75
C CYS A 179 -11.87 -14.77 2.36
N MET A 180 -10.86 -15.03 1.53
CA MET A 180 -11.05 -15.64 0.20
C MET A 180 -11.72 -17.02 0.29
N ILE A 181 -11.26 -17.87 1.22
CA ILE A 181 -11.86 -19.20 1.45
C ILE A 181 -13.33 -19.06 1.84
N GLU A 182 -13.66 -18.13 2.73
CA GLU A 182 -15.05 -17.92 3.15
C GLU A 182 -15.94 -17.35 2.04
N ILE A 183 -15.43 -16.44 1.20
CA ILE A 183 -16.13 -15.94 0.01
C ILE A 183 -16.43 -17.10 -0.96
N LEU A 184 -15.46 -17.99 -1.19
CA LEU A 184 -15.63 -19.17 -2.03
C LEU A 184 -16.68 -20.14 -1.47
N LYS A 185 -16.65 -20.42 -0.16
CA LYS A 185 -17.69 -21.21 0.52
C LYS A 185 -19.07 -20.57 0.40
N GLY A 186 -19.13 -19.24 0.49
CA GLY A 186 -20.33 -18.44 0.34
C GLY A 186 -20.74 -18.18 -1.11
N ARG A 187 -20.11 -18.80 -2.12
CA ARG A 187 -20.39 -18.58 -3.55
C ARG A 187 -20.42 -17.09 -3.96
N GLY A 188 -19.63 -16.25 -3.31
CA GLY A 188 -19.55 -14.81 -3.62
C GLY A 188 -20.53 -13.90 -2.87
N PHE A 189 -21.24 -14.38 -1.83
CA PHE A 189 -22.09 -13.51 -1.00
C PHE A 189 -21.29 -12.77 0.10
N ASP A 190 -21.58 -11.48 0.28
CA ASP A 190 -20.86 -10.52 1.17
C ASP A 190 -20.94 -10.80 2.68
N LYS A 191 -21.55 -11.91 3.12
CA LYS A 191 -21.72 -12.24 4.55
C LYS A 191 -20.92 -13.46 4.91
N TYR A 192 -19.73 -13.24 5.49
CA TYR A 192 -18.92 -14.30 6.05
C TYR A 192 -18.42 -13.94 7.46
N SER A 193 -18.21 -14.95 8.28
CA SER A 193 -17.64 -14.81 9.62
C SER A 193 -16.14 -15.11 9.53
N VAL A 194 -15.31 -14.08 9.57
CA VAL A 194 -13.85 -14.27 9.71
C VAL A 194 -13.58 -14.65 11.16
N MET A 195 -13.35 -15.93 11.43
CA MET A 195 -12.73 -16.32 12.70
C MET A 195 -11.25 -15.94 12.64
N ALA A 196 -10.90 -14.80 13.22
CA ALA A 196 -9.53 -14.56 13.64
C ALA A 196 -9.17 -15.66 14.65
N SER A 197 -8.11 -16.41 14.40
CA SER A 197 -7.53 -17.29 15.41
C SER A 197 -7.13 -16.41 16.59
N PHE A 198 -7.98 -16.40 17.62
CA PHE A 198 -7.94 -15.61 18.85
C PHE A 198 -8.39 -14.14 18.74
N GLY A 199 -9.69 -13.92 18.96
CA GLY A 199 -10.28 -12.61 19.24
C GLY A 199 -11.58 -12.39 18.47
N HIS A 200 -12.70 -12.41 19.19
CA HIS A 200 -14.06 -12.26 18.65
C HIS A 200 -14.25 -10.91 17.94
N VAL A 201 -14.45 -10.91 16.61
CA VAL A 201 -14.99 -9.74 15.88
C VAL A 201 -16.45 -10.03 15.60
N GLN A 202 -17.35 -9.51 16.45
CA GLN A 202 -18.78 -9.51 16.16
C GLN A 202 -19.09 -8.46 15.08
N GLY A 203 -19.60 -8.94 13.95
CA GLY A 203 -20.57 -8.23 13.12
C GLY A 203 -20.06 -7.03 12.33
N ALA A 204 -19.49 -7.26 11.14
CA ALA A 204 -19.47 -6.24 10.10
C ALA A 204 -20.91 -6.03 9.58
N LYS A 205 -21.61 -5.02 10.11
CA LYS A 205 -22.85 -4.52 9.50
C LYS A 205 -22.48 -3.55 8.38
N ALA A 206 -22.82 -3.91 7.14
CA ALA A 206 -22.96 -2.93 6.07
C ALA A 206 -23.96 -1.84 6.52
N ARG A 207 -23.55 -0.57 6.54
CA ARG A 207 -24.48 0.56 6.64
C ARG A 207 -24.68 1.17 5.25
N PRO A 208 -25.93 1.39 4.80
CA PRO A 208 -26.23 2.14 3.58
C PRO A 208 -26.13 3.66 3.84
N PRO A 209 -26.12 4.50 2.79
CA PRO A 209 -25.59 5.85 2.86
C PRO A 209 -26.59 6.84 3.47
N ARG A 210 -26.08 7.83 4.20
CA ARG A 210 -26.81 9.08 4.46
C ARG A 210 -25.85 10.25 4.27
N GLY A 211 -26.16 11.09 3.28
CA GLY A 211 -25.54 12.39 3.09
C GLY A 211 -25.88 13.35 4.23
N GLY A 212 -24.93 14.24 4.53
CA GLY A 212 -25.02 15.29 5.55
C GLY A 212 -23.62 15.75 5.99
N PRO A 213 -23.37 17.05 6.17
CA PRO A 213 -22.10 17.67 5.78
C PRO A 213 -20.98 17.53 6.82
N GLY A 214 -19.74 17.45 6.32
CA GLY A 214 -18.53 17.83 7.07
C GLY A 214 -17.99 16.79 8.05
N ARG A 215 -17.29 15.77 7.55
CA ARG A 215 -16.22 15.10 8.32
C ARG A 215 -14.98 14.98 7.45
N ARG A 216 -14.00 15.84 7.73
CA ARG A 216 -12.69 15.90 7.10
C ARG A 216 -11.87 14.66 7.49
N GLY A 217 -11.78 13.72 6.58
CA GLY A 217 -10.95 12.52 6.77
C GLY A 217 -10.81 11.79 5.45
N LEU A 218 -9.77 12.13 4.68
CA LEU A 218 -9.35 11.27 3.57
C LEU A 218 -7.84 11.29 3.55
N VAL A 219 -7.20 10.12 3.61
CA VAL A 219 -5.92 9.83 2.97
C VAL A 219 -6.33 9.10 1.70
N PHE A 220 -5.97 9.61 0.52
CA PHE A 220 -6.22 8.89 -0.73
C PHE A 220 -5.05 7.92 -0.94
N ARG A 221 -5.41 6.73 -1.39
CA ARG A 221 -4.68 5.48 -1.28
C ARG A 221 -4.18 5.08 -2.66
N GLU A 222 -3.01 4.48 -2.70
CA GLU A 222 -2.55 3.73 -3.86
C GLU A 222 -1.84 2.48 -3.35
N GLN A 223 -2.27 1.34 -3.88
CA GLN A 223 -2.15 0.07 -3.19
C GLN A 223 -1.59 -0.99 -4.10
N GLU A 224 -0.60 -1.71 -3.60
CA GLU A 224 0.04 -2.81 -4.31
C GLU A 224 0.28 -3.99 -3.38
N ALA A 225 -0.54 -5.02 -3.51
CA ALA A 225 -0.35 -6.29 -2.82
C ALA A 225 0.22 -7.30 -3.81
N MET A 226 1.40 -7.86 -3.51
CA MET A 226 2.07 -8.78 -4.44
C MET A 226 1.85 -10.23 -4.06
N SER A 227 1.37 -11.04 -5.01
CA SER A 227 1.22 -12.50 -4.85
C SER A 227 1.96 -13.26 -5.95
N GLU A 228 2.57 -14.38 -5.57
CA GLU A 228 2.94 -15.46 -6.47
C GLU A 228 1.80 -16.48 -6.47
N GLU A 229 1.55 -17.12 -7.62
CA GLU A 229 0.81 -18.40 -7.68
C GLU A 229 1.77 -19.57 -7.48
#